data_AF-A0A6V7I4Z7-F1
#
_entry.id   AF-A0A6V7I4Z7-F1
#
_cell.length_a   1.000
_cell.length_b   1.000
_cell.length_c   1.000
_cell.angle_alpha   90.00
_cell.angle_beta   90.00
_cell.angle_gamma   90.00
#
_symmetry.space_group_name_H-M   'P 1'
#
loop_
_entity.id
_entity.type
_entity.pdbx_description
1 polymer ?
#
loop_
_entity_poly.entity_id
_entity_poly.type
_entity_poly.pdbx_seq_one_letter_code
_entity_poly.pdbx_strand_id
1 'polypeptide(L)' 'VSSYKEPVEGWIDNVYGPTGAVVGCGAGLIRTMHINPNCTAELVPVDYTVNALIATAWDVANN' A
#
# COMPACT_ATOMS: atom_id res chain seq x y z
N VAL A 1 -3.00 5.15 16.69
CA VAL A 1 -2.35 5.90 15.60
C VAL A 1 -2.34 4.98 14.40
N SER A 2 -2.87 5.42 13.25
CA SER A 2 -3.09 4.57 12.08
C SER A 2 -2.46 5.23 10.85
N SER A 3 -1.56 4.50 10.20
CA SER A 3 -0.92 4.85 8.92
C SER A 3 -1.93 5.05 7.77
N TYR A 4 -3.18 4.60 7.91
CA TYR A 4 -4.24 4.92 6.95
C TYR A 4 -4.53 6.43 6.85
N LYS A 5 -4.40 7.18 7.95
CA LYS A 5 -4.77 8.62 8.01
C LYS A 5 -3.63 9.58 8.30
N GLU A 6 -2.60 9.13 9.01
CA GLU A 6 -1.48 9.99 9.43
C GLU A 6 -0.14 9.42 8.94
N PRO A 7 0.86 10.26 8.63
CA PRO A 7 0.85 11.74 8.62
C PRO A 7 0.12 12.36 7.42
N VAL A 8 -0.13 11.58 6.37
CA VAL A 8 -0.97 11.92 5.20
C VAL A 8 -1.59 10.61 4.67
N GLU A 9 -2.81 10.67 4.15
CA GLU A 9 -3.43 9.49 3.53
C GLU A 9 -2.56 8.96 2.38
N GLY A 10 -2.34 7.65 2.35
CA GLY A 10 -1.44 7.01 1.38
C GLY A 10 0.04 7.13 1.71
N TRP A 11 0.40 7.55 2.92
CA TRP A 11 1.78 7.53 3.38
C TRP A 11 2.37 6.12 3.35
N ILE A 12 3.63 6.01 2.93
CA ILE A 12 4.39 4.77 2.79
C ILE A 12 5.82 5.00 3.29
N ASP A 13 6.46 3.95 3.77
CA ASP A 13 7.82 3.98 4.32
C ASP A 13 8.91 4.03 3.22
N ASN A 14 8.57 3.65 1.99
CA ASN A 14 9.50 3.57 0.87
C ASN A 14 8.87 3.93 -0.48
N VAL A 15 9.72 4.31 -1.43
CA VAL A 15 9.32 4.71 -2.79
C VAL A 15 9.41 3.57 -3.80
N TYR A 16 9.49 2.32 -3.36
CA TYR A 16 9.58 1.19 -4.29
C TYR A 16 8.19 0.85 -4.85
N GLY A 17 8.15 0.40 -6.12
CA GLY A 17 6.91 -0.05 -6.75
C GLY A 17 5.94 1.09 -7.12
N PRO A 18 4.64 1.03 -6.74
CA PRO A 18 3.62 1.99 -7.18
C PRO A 18 3.94 3.44 -6.83
N THR A 19 4.47 3.69 -5.64
CA THR A 19 4.84 5.03 -5.19
C THR A 19 5.94 5.63 -6.06
N GLY A 20 6.98 4.85 -6.38
CA GLY A 20 8.05 5.27 -7.29
C GLY A 20 7.54 5.54 -8.70
N ALA A 21 6.57 4.76 -9.16
CA ALA A 21 5.90 5.02 -10.44
C ALA A 21 5.15 6.36 -10.44
N VAL A 22 4.39 6.66 -9.37
CA VAL A 22 3.68 7.94 -9.20
C VAL A 22 4.65 9.11 -9.12
N VAL A 23 5.70 9.01 -8.30
CA VAL A 23 6.74 10.05 -8.16
C VAL A 23 7.46 10.27 -9.49
N GLY A 24 7.84 9.19 -10.18
CA GLY A 24 8.50 9.26 -11.49
C GLY A 24 7.60 9.88 -12.56
N CYS A 25 6.30 9.61 -12.55
CA CYS A 25 5.33 10.26 -13.43
C CYS A 25 5.17 11.75 -13.10
N GLY A 26 5.02 12.10 -11.82
CA GLY A 26 4.87 13.48 -11.35
C GLY A 26 6.11 14.34 -11.61
N ALA A 27 7.30 13.77 -11.49
CA ALA A 27 8.57 14.41 -11.86
C ALA A 27 8.80 14.47 -13.38
N GLY A 28 7.96 13.79 -14.18
CA GLY A 28 8.09 13.73 -15.63
C GLY A 28 9.18 12.80 -16.15
N LEU A 29 9.79 11.99 -15.27
CA LEU A 29 10.81 10.99 -15.62
C LEU A 29 10.20 9.76 -16.29
N ILE A 30 9.03 9.34 -15.83
CA ILE A 30 8.24 8.27 -16.45
C ILE A 30 7.20 8.91 -17.36
N ARG A 31 7.32 8.68 -18.67
CA ARG A 31 6.45 9.28 -19.70
C ARG A 31 5.30 8.37 -20.11
N THR A 32 5.48 7.06 -20.01
CA THR A 32 4.52 6.03 -20.40
C THR A 32 4.68 4.81 -19.51
N MET A 33 3.59 4.20 -19.08
CA MET A 33 3.59 2.93 -18.37
C MET A 33 2.75 1.92 -19.14
N HIS A 34 3.30 0.72 -19.34
CA HIS A 34 2.55 -0.37 -19.94
C HIS A 34 1.79 -1.10 -18.83
N ILE A 35 0.57 -0.63 -18.54
CA ILE A 35 -0.30 -1.16 -17.47
C ILE A 35 -1.67 -1.46 -18.05
N ASN A 36 -2.29 -2.56 -17.61
CA ASN A 36 -3.69 -2.81 -17.86
C ASN A 36 -4.54 -1.84 -17.03
N PRO A 37 -5.32 -0.92 -17.65
CA PRO A 37 -6.10 0.07 -16.91
C PRO A 37 -7.26 -0.55 -16.11
N ASN A 38 -7.61 -1.81 -16.38
CA ASN A 38 -8.63 -2.54 -15.64
C ASN A 38 -8.05 -3.29 -14.42
N CYS A 39 -6.74 -3.17 -14.16
CA CYS A 39 -6.11 -3.79 -13.01
C CYS A 39 -6.27 -2.90 -11.77
N THR A 40 -6.71 -3.48 -10.66
CA THR A 40 -6.75 -2.82 -9.35
C THR A 40 -5.37 -2.83 -8.71
N ALA A 41 -4.95 -1.69 -8.16
CA ALA A 41 -3.73 -1.61 -7.37
C ALA A 41 -3.96 -2.24 -5.99
N GLU A 42 -3.27 -3.33 -5.71
CA GLU A 42 -3.31 -4.06 -4.42
C GLU A 42 -2.51 -3.29 -3.35
N LEU A 43 -3.00 -2.11 -2.97
CA LEU A 43 -2.40 -1.26 -1.93
C LEU A 43 -3.21 -1.41 -0.63
N VAL A 44 -2.58 -1.96 0.41
CA VAL A 44 -3.23 -2.18 1.71
C VAL A 44 -2.50 -1.37 2.79
N PRO A 45 -3.21 -0.58 3.62
CA PRO A 45 -2.62 0.09 4.77
C PRO A 45 -2.03 -0.92 5.77
N VAL A 46 -0.84 -0.62 6.29
CA VAL A 46 -0.13 -1.53 7.22
C VAL A 46 -0.94 -1.87 8.47
N ASP A 47 -1.77 -0.96 8.98
CA ASP A 47 -2.60 -1.21 10.16
C ASP A 47 -3.59 -2.36 9.94
N TYR A 48 -4.15 -2.47 8.73
CA TYR A 48 -5.07 -3.56 8.39
C TYR A 48 -4.34 -4.89 8.33
N THR A 49 -3.13 -4.91 7.78
CA THR A 49 -2.27 -6.10 7.78
C THR A 49 -1.94 -6.55 9.20
N VAL A 50 -1.59 -5.62 10.10
CA VAL A 50 -1.28 -5.92 11.50
C VAL A 50 -2.51 -6.44 12.23
N ASN A 51 -3.67 -5.79 12.06
CA ASN A 51 -4.92 -6.25 12.69
C ASN A 51 -5.33 -7.64 12.19
N ALA A 52 -5.18 -7.91 10.90
CA ALA A 52 -5.45 -9.22 10.32
C ALA A 52 -4.52 -10.29 10.92
N LEU A 53 -3.22 -10.01 11.04
CA LEU A 53 -2.25 -10.92 11.65
C LEU A 53 -2.58 -11.26 13.11
N ILE A 54 -3.00 -10.27 13.90
CA ILE A 54 -3.41 -10.49 15.29
C ILE A 54 -4.67 -11.36 15.35
N ALA A 55 -5.66 -11.06 14.50
CA ALA A 55 -6.91 -11.81 14.44
C ALA A 55 -6.67 -13.27 14.03
N THR A 56 -5.83 -13.53 13.03
CA THR A 56 -5.50 -14.89 12.59
C THR A 56 -4.71 -15.66 13.64
N ALA A 57 -3.76 -15.01 14.33
CA ALA A 57 -3.03 -15.65 15.42
C ALA A 57 -3.96 -16.08 16.58
N TRP A 58 -4.95 -15.24 16.91
CA TRP A 58 -5.96 -15.60 17.90
C TRP A 58 -6.85 -16.75 17.44
N ASP A 59 -7.31 -16.74 16.19
CA ASP A 59 -8.14 -17.80 15.62
C ASP A 59 -7.41 -19.15 15.62
N VAL A 60 -6.15 -19.18 15.17
CA VAL A 60 -5.30 -20.38 15.20
C VAL A 60 -5.04 -20.89 16.62
N ALA A 61 -5.02 -20.02 17.63
CA ALA A 61 -4.80 -20.43 19.01
C ALA A 61 -6.06 -20.97 19.70
N ASN A 62 -7.26 -20.60 19.21
CA ASN A 62 -8.55 -20.97 19.81
C ASN A 62 -9.34 -22.01 18.99
N ASN A 63 -8.82 -22.41 17.83
CA ASN A 63 -9.34 -23.45 16.95
C ASN A 63 -8.44 -24.68 17.01
#